data_AF-A0A5S6QWN0-F1
#
_entry.id   AF-A0A5S6QWN0-F1
#
_cell.length_a   1.000
_cell.length_b   1.000
_cell.length_c   1.000
_cell.angle_alpha   90.00
_cell.angle_beta   90.00
_cell.angle_gamma   90.00
#
_symmetry.space_group_name_H-M   'P 1'
#
loop_
_entity.id
_entity.type
_entity.pdbx_description
1 polymer ?
#
loop_
_entity_poly.entity_id
_entity_poly.type
_entity_poly.pdbx_seq_one_letter_code
_entity_poly.pdbx_strand_id
1 'polypeptide(L)'
;MHTSQTPLTKQGENEQHLPLDLWLEELCYTKFEQLMHRLREEFSALPGRPDATEAVAFLSHLNKAKNRYIDIPCLDKTRVKLQDQKTDYIHANWVECPEFNVRFIMCQAPIAATVADFYQMLYQEQVTLIACMTRVTENGIDKSYPYWPVVEGSQTVFDKFTLKALSTHAEHHCQITELELTKQDGKCSQRTTHILYTDWSDHRAPNCTHKFLELVNLCTRKLNELSANSTAATAVIHCSAGIGRSGTLAVLLRLLKEIENGQVPSIPSVVRQLRQQRALAVQGIEQYTFIYRAIMEMIYKLESGPRQPKGDLLKHLNALRSMTTKSTCDLRMDMVKHPKGGYTFFPGIGSDGKRSPTKVHQPFGMIKQRARKLKHSFLGIKKRISARISNKGNANRSSEDHIPVAKSKEDNKGLPKGGNPLKKSGVIIESPVSKRSASPEHSDQKVNTTTEQKNTPETEQTGRNTPVPGGKDDKQKNK
;
A
#
# COMPACT_ATOMS: atom_id res chain seq x y z
N MET A 1 -62.69 10.96 -7.78
CA MET A 1 -61.70 11.93 -8.30
C MET A 1 -60.40 11.17 -8.52
N HIS A 2 -59.79 11.25 -9.71
CA HIS A 2 -58.45 10.74 -9.97
C HIS A 2 -57.55 11.89 -10.39
N THR A 3 -56.44 12.10 -9.70
CA THR A 3 -55.41 13.08 -10.04
C THR A 3 -54.19 12.34 -10.60
N SER A 4 -53.96 12.49 -11.91
CA SER A 4 -52.81 11.90 -12.59
C SER A 4 -51.50 12.54 -12.12
N GLN A 5 -50.48 11.72 -11.85
CA GLN A 5 -49.13 12.21 -11.59
C GLN A 5 -48.40 12.46 -12.91
N THR A 6 -47.90 13.69 -13.11
CA THR A 6 -46.97 14.03 -14.19
C THR A 6 -45.54 13.74 -13.73
N PRO A 7 -44.70 12.99 -14.48
CA PRO A 7 -43.30 12.78 -14.10
C PRO A 7 -42.49 14.09 -14.23
N LEU A 8 -41.75 14.46 -13.18
CA LEU A 8 -40.74 15.50 -13.28
C LEU A 8 -39.60 15.04 -14.19
N THR A 9 -39.34 15.82 -15.24
CA THR A 9 -38.26 15.55 -16.20
C THR A 9 -36.89 15.72 -15.57
N LYS A 10 -36.00 14.74 -15.77
CA LYS A 10 -34.57 14.91 -15.50
C LYS A 10 -34.01 15.96 -16.44
N GLN A 11 -33.73 17.16 -15.94
CA GLN A 11 -32.79 18.06 -16.61
C GLN A 11 -31.39 17.46 -16.48
N GLY A 12 -30.65 17.41 -17.59
CA GLY A 12 -29.33 16.78 -17.64
C GLY A 12 -28.23 17.77 -17.25
N GLU A 13 -27.53 17.49 -16.16
CA GLU A 13 -26.23 18.09 -15.88
C GLU A 13 -25.21 17.49 -16.86
N ASN A 14 -25.10 18.12 -18.02
CA ASN A 14 -24.19 17.74 -19.09
C ASN A 14 -22.79 18.30 -18.77
N GLU A 15 -22.16 17.79 -17.70
CA GLU A 15 -20.76 18.10 -17.40
C GLU A 15 -19.89 17.70 -18.59
N GLN A 16 -19.38 18.71 -19.31
CA GLN A 16 -18.42 18.49 -20.38
C GLN A 16 -17.07 18.16 -19.75
N HIS A 17 -16.89 16.90 -19.35
CA HIS A 17 -15.58 16.37 -19.02
C HIS A 17 -14.64 16.65 -20.20
N LEU A 18 -13.54 17.38 -19.96
CA LEU A 18 -12.42 17.39 -20.90
C LEU A 18 -12.03 15.94 -21.17
N PRO A 19 -11.97 15.48 -22.44
CA PRO A 19 -11.27 14.23 -22.70
C PRO A 19 -9.81 14.36 -22.24
N LEU A 20 -9.21 13.21 -21.90
CA LEU A 20 -7.90 13.14 -21.23
C LEU A 20 -6.77 13.80 -22.05
N ASP A 21 -6.93 13.89 -23.37
CA ASP A 21 -6.01 14.52 -24.30
C ASP A 21 -5.97 16.04 -24.10
N LEU A 22 -7.12 16.70 -23.86
CA LEU A 22 -7.17 18.11 -23.53
C LEU A 22 -6.56 18.42 -22.16
N TRP A 23 -6.71 17.53 -21.17
CA TRP A 23 -6.02 17.67 -19.87
C TRP A 23 -4.50 17.56 -20.02
N LEU A 24 -4.04 16.61 -20.85
CA LEU A 24 -2.61 16.46 -21.14
C LEU A 24 -2.08 17.65 -21.95
N GLU A 25 -2.82 18.13 -22.94
CA GLU A 25 -2.47 19.28 -23.78
C GLU A 25 -2.37 20.59 -22.97
N GLU A 26 -3.27 20.85 -22.01
CA GLU A 26 -3.17 21.99 -21.08
C GLU A 26 -1.78 22.05 -20.40
N LEU A 27 -1.31 20.90 -19.92
CA LEU A 27 0.01 20.75 -19.30
C LEU A 27 1.17 20.76 -20.32
N CYS A 28 0.91 20.54 -21.60
CA CYS A 28 1.90 20.66 -22.68
C CYS A 28 2.11 22.11 -23.12
N TYR A 29 1.04 22.90 -23.23
CA TYR A 29 1.10 24.28 -23.69
C TYR A 29 1.48 25.29 -22.58
N THR A 30 1.27 24.93 -21.30
CA THR A 30 1.75 25.71 -20.15
C THR A 30 3.29 25.74 -20.12
N LYS A 31 3.93 26.92 -20.07
CA LYS A 31 5.41 26.98 -20.02
C LYS A 31 5.93 26.29 -18.75
N PHE A 32 7.04 25.56 -18.84
CA PHE A 32 7.62 24.79 -17.73
C PHE A 32 7.72 25.57 -16.39
N GLU A 33 8.18 26.83 -16.40
CA GLU A 33 8.25 27.64 -15.17
C GLU A 33 6.87 28.00 -14.60
N GLN A 34 5.86 28.20 -15.47
CA GLN A 34 4.47 28.43 -15.04
C GLN A 34 3.85 27.16 -14.48
N LEU A 35 4.13 25.99 -15.09
CA LEU A 35 3.74 24.68 -14.57
C LEU A 35 4.38 24.47 -13.18
N MET A 36 5.68 24.76 -13.02
CA MET A 36 6.37 24.61 -11.74
C MET A 36 6.04 25.71 -10.72
N HIS A 37 5.45 26.84 -11.12
CA HIS A 37 4.82 27.79 -10.21
C HIS A 37 3.51 27.18 -9.67
N ARG A 38 2.60 26.79 -10.58
CA ARG A 38 1.33 26.13 -10.28
C ARG A 38 1.49 24.91 -9.37
N LEU A 39 2.41 23.98 -9.66
CA LEU A 39 2.61 22.79 -8.82
C LEU A 39 3.08 23.12 -7.39
N ARG A 40 3.79 24.25 -7.19
CA ARG A 40 4.19 24.72 -5.86
C ARG A 40 3.03 25.42 -5.13
N GLU A 41 2.24 26.22 -5.85
CA GLU A 41 1.04 26.88 -5.30
C GLU A 41 -0.01 25.84 -4.88
N GLU A 42 -0.34 24.91 -5.77
CA GLU A 42 -1.27 23.80 -5.50
C GLU A 42 -0.85 23.01 -4.26
N PHE A 43 0.43 22.64 -4.16
CA PHE A 43 0.97 21.90 -3.01
C PHE A 43 0.97 22.72 -1.71
N SER A 44 1.20 24.04 -1.80
CA SER A 44 1.17 24.95 -0.64
C SER A 44 -0.26 25.26 -0.18
N ALA A 45 -1.24 25.18 -1.08
CA ALA A 45 -2.68 25.30 -0.82
C ALA A 45 -3.36 23.96 -0.47
N LEU A 46 -2.58 22.90 -0.19
CA LEU A 46 -3.08 21.68 0.45
C LEU A 46 -3.22 21.91 1.97
N PRO A 47 -4.13 21.19 2.65
CA PRO A 47 -4.24 21.23 4.11
C PRO A 47 -2.88 20.97 4.78
N GLY A 48 -2.54 21.84 5.73
CA GLY A 48 -1.25 21.83 6.43
C GLY A 48 -1.24 20.89 7.64
N ARG A 49 -0.61 21.34 8.73
CA ARG A 49 -0.75 20.68 10.03
C ARG A 49 -2.16 20.99 10.59
N PRO A 50 -2.92 20.00 11.05
CA PRO A 50 -4.22 20.20 11.71
C PRO A 50 -4.05 20.90 13.06
N ASP A 51 -5.15 21.40 13.60
CA ASP A 51 -5.17 21.98 14.96
C ASP A 51 -4.98 20.89 16.05
N ALA A 52 -4.55 21.32 17.24
CA ALA A 52 -4.41 20.42 18.39
C ALA A 52 -5.72 19.72 18.79
N THR A 53 -6.88 20.37 18.61
CA THR A 53 -8.20 19.81 18.88
C THR A 53 -8.62 18.72 17.89
N GLU A 54 -7.98 18.62 16.72
CA GLU A 54 -8.22 17.56 15.74
C GLU A 54 -7.37 16.30 15.99
N ALA A 55 -6.43 16.35 16.94
CA ALA A 55 -5.41 15.31 17.18
C ALA A 55 -5.15 15.03 18.68
N VAL A 56 -6.17 15.23 19.54
CA VAL A 56 -6.10 15.06 20.99
C VAL A 56 -5.60 13.67 21.41
N ALA A 57 -6.07 12.59 20.77
CA ALA A 57 -5.60 11.25 21.11
C ALA A 57 -4.14 11.01 20.72
N PHE A 58 -3.64 11.67 19.66
CA PHE A 58 -2.22 11.64 19.30
C PHE A 58 -1.35 12.42 20.29
N LEU A 59 -1.85 13.57 20.79
CA LEU A 59 -1.15 14.44 21.74
C LEU A 59 -1.19 13.91 23.19
N SER A 60 -2.12 13.01 23.52
CA SER A 60 -2.27 12.42 24.85
C SER A 60 -0.98 11.77 25.37
N HIS A 61 -0.59 12.10 26.61
CA HIS A 61 0.57 11.54 27.28
C HIS A 61 0.57 10.00 27.35
N LEU A 62 -0.62 9.38 27.41
CA LEU A 62 -0.77 7.91 27.40
C LEU A 62 -0.36 7.28 26.07
N ASN A 63 -0.50 8.02 24.97
CA ASN A 63 -0.30 7.54 23.60
C ASN A 63 1.04 7.99 22.99
N LYS A 64 1.74 8.96 23.62
CA LYS A 64 3.02 9.51 23.12
C LYS A 64 4.06 8.42 22.79
N ALA A 65 4.15 7.36 23.60
CA ALA A 65 5.06 6.24 23.39
C ALA A 65 4.67 5.30 22.24
N LYS A 66 3.44 5.42 21.70
CA LYS A 66 2.98 4.69 20.51
C LYS A 66 3.27 5.42 19.20
N ASN A 67 3.73 6.67 19.23
CA ASN A 67 4.00 7.47 18.04
C ASN A 67 5.47 7.36 17.62
N ARG A 68 5.74 6.93 16.38
CA ARG A 68 7.10 6.86 15.80
C ARG A 68 7.71 8.24 15.55
N TYR A 69 6.87 9.25 15.31
CA TYR A 69 7.24 10.62 15.01
C TYR A 69 6.33 11.59 15.78
N ILE A 70 6.90 12.66 16.36
CA ILE A 70 6.18 13.63 17.22
C ILE A 70 5.57 14.80 16.43
N ASP A 71 6.00 14.96 15.18
CA ASP A 71 5.62 16.00 14.22
C ASP A 71 4.51 15.55 13.26
N ILE A 72 4.27 14.24 13.15
CA ILE A 72 3.27 13.64 12.25
C ILE A 72 2.01 13.26 13.04
N PRO A 73 0.92 14.05 12.97
CA PRO A 73 -0.28 13.81 13.79
C PRO A 73 -1.17 12.67 13.27
N CYS A 74 -1.98 12.11 14.17
CA CYS A 74 -3.07 11.18 13.83
C CYS A 74 -4.41 11.90 14.09
N LEU A 75 -5.24 12.06 13.06
CA LEU A 75 -6.52 12.78 13.16
C LEU A 75 -7.56 11.98 13.95
N ASP A 76 -8.19 12.57 14.97
CA ASP A 76 -9.20 11.90 15.80
C ASP A 76 -10.49 11.54 15.04
N LYS A 77 -10.87 12.37 14.05
CA LYS A 77 -12.07 12.17 13.22
C LYS A 77 -12.05 10.83 12.47
N THR A 78 -10.88 10.38 12.05
CA THR A 78 -10.71 9.22 11.14
C THR A 78 -9.81 8.13 11.71
N ARG A 79 -9.27 8.26 12.94
CA ARG A 79 -8.35 7.25 13.49
C ARG A 79 -9.02 5.89 13.65
N VAL A 80 -8.25 4.84 13.40
CA VAL A 80 -8.65 3.47 13.74
C VAL A 80 -8.68 3.35 15.27
N LYS A 81 -9.68 2.66 15.80
CA LYS A 81 -9.88 2.48 17.25
C LYS A 81 -9.71 1.02 17.62
N LEU A 82 -8.72 0.70 18.44
CA LEU A 82 -8.46 -0.68 18.86
C LEU A 82 -9.50 -1.18 19.86
N GLN A 83 -9.96 -2.40 19.65
CA GLN A 83 -10.78 -3.17 20.58
C GLN A 83 -9.87 -4.01 21.50
N ASP A 84 -10.37 -4.40 22.68
CA ASP A 84 -9.67 -5.27 23.65
C ASP A 84 -8.25 -4.79 24.07
N GLN A 85 -8.06 -3.47 24.20
CA GLN A 85 -6.77 -2.87 24.58
C GLN A 85 -6.91 -1.83 25.72
N LYS A 86 -5.81 -1.61 26.47
CA LYS A 86 -5.74 -0.60 27.55
C LYS A 86 -5.97 0.84 27.09
N THR A 87 -5.78 1.08 25.80
CA THR A 87 -5.99 2.35 25.09
C THR A 87 -6.55 2.01 23.73
N ASP A 88 -7.55 2.74 23.24
CA ASP A 88 -8.14 2.52 21.91
C ASP A 88 -7.23 3.04 20.77
N TYR A 89 -6.02 3.49 21.06
CA TYR A 89 -5.17 4.23 20.14
C TYR A 89 -4.13 3.36 19.43
N ILE A 90 -4.12 3.51 18.11
CA ILE A 90 -3.01 3.20 17.20
C ILE A 90 -2.84 4.38 16.23
N HIS A 91 -1.61 4.65 15.78
CA HIS A 91 -1.32 5.75 14.83
C HIS A 91 -1.67 5.36 13.38
N ALA A 92 -2.97 5.17 13.14
CA ALA A 92 -3.57 4.77 11.88
C ALA A 92 -4.86 5.55 11.64
N ASN A 93 -5.13 5.93 10.39
CA ASN A 93 -6.38 6.55 9.97
C ASN A 93 -7.05 5.74 8.87
N TRP A 94 -8.37 5.68 8.90
CA TRP A 94 -9.18 5.35 7.74
C TRP A 94 -8.97 6.40 6.65
N VAL A 95 -8.91 5.93 5.41
CA VAL A 95 -8.95 6.79 4.22
C VAL A 95 -9.91 6.21 3.18
N GLU A 96 -10.61 7.10 2.48
CA GLU A 96 -11.57 6.76 1.43
C GLU A 96 -10.90 6.73 0.06
N CYS A 97 -11.11 5.62 -0.64
CA CYS A 97 -10.84 5.45 -2.07
C CYS A 97 -12.15 4.98 -2.72
N PRO A 98 -13.14 5.88 -2.93
CA PRO A 98 -14.50 5.52 -3.39
C PRO A 98 -14.52 4.85 -4.78
N GLU A 99 -13.40 4.88 -5.49
CA GLU A 99 -13.19 4.23 -6.78
C GLU A 99 -12.97 2.70 -6.65
N PHE A 100 -12.77 2.20 -5.43
CA PHE A 100 -12.66 0.78 -5.08
C PHE A 100 -13.69 0.39 -4.01
N ASN A 101 -14.28 -0.80 -4.11
CA ASN A 101 -15.11 -1.37 -3.05
C ASN A 101 -14.23 -2.05 -1.97
N VAL A 102 -13.33 -1.27 -1.37
CA VAL A 102 -12.34 -1.70 -0.35
C VAL A 102 -12.15 -0.56 0.66
N ARG A 103 -12.13 -0.87 1.96
CA ARG A 103 -11.80 0.10 3.02
C ARG A 103 -10.28 0.23 3.12
N PHE A 104 -9.74 1.45 3.20
CA PHE A 104 -8.29 1.65 3.34
C PHE A 104 -7.90 2.20 4.70
N ILE A 105 -6.76 1.73 5.22
CA ILE A 105 -6.09 2.24 6.41
C ILE A 105 -4.71 2.77 5.99
N MET A 106 -4.39 4.01 6.36
CA MET A 106 -3.02 4.54 6.30
C MET A 106 -2.45 4.70 7.71
N CYS A 107 -1.33 4.03 7.98
CA CYS A 107 -0.71 3.99 9.31
C CYS A 107 0.81 4.17 9.26
N GLN A 108 1.41 4.53 10.39
CA GLN A 108 2.87 4.41 10.55
C GLN A 108 3.30 2.94 10.46
N ALA A 109 4.58 2.69 10.17
CA ALA A 109 5.17 1.37 10.38
C ALA A 109 5.26 1.08 11.89
N PRO A 110 4.94 -0.14 12.35
CA PRO A 110 5.05 -0.52 13.75
C PRO A 110 6.42 -0.18 14.35
N ILE A 111 6.40 0.22 15.61
CA ILE A 111 7.55 0.24 16.52
C ILE A 111 7.44 -0.95 17.48
N ALA A 112 8.51 -1.30 18.20
CA ALA A 112 8.51 -2.44 19.13
C ALA A 112 7.33 -2.40 20.13
N ALA A 113 6.96 -1.21 20.61
CA ALA A 113 5.85 -1.01 21.54
C ALA A 113 4.45 -1.19 20.93
N THR A 114 4.31 -1.22 19.59
CA THR A 114 3.01 -1.23 18.89
C THR A 114 2.83 -2.41 17.93
N VAL A 115 3.62 -3.48 18.05
CA VAL A 115 3.47 -4.65 17.17
C VAL A 115 2.19 -5.43 17.50
N ALA A 116 1.90 -5.63 18.79
CA ALA A 116 0.65 -6.22 19.26
C ALA A 116 -0.58 -5.36 18.90
N ASP A 117 -0.49 -4.04 19.06
CA ASP A 117 -1.50 -3.07 18.59
C ASP A 117 -1.79 -3.24 17.09
N PHE A 118 -0.74 -3.39 16.28
CA PHE A 118 -0.87 -3.57 14.83
C PHE A 118 -1.49 -4.92 14.48
N TYR A 119 -1.12 -6.01 15.15
CA TYR A 119 -1.74 -7.32 14.95
C TYR A 119 -3.23 -7.33 15.37
N GLN A 120 -3.58 -6.65 16.47
CA GLN A 120 -4.96 -6.41 16.88
C GLN A 120 -5.73 -5.64 15.79
N MET A 121 -5.13 -4.60 15.19
CA MET A 121 -5.73 -3.85 14.08
C MET A 121 -5.95 -4.73 12.85
N LEU A 122 -4.95 -5.51 12.44
CA LEU A 122 -5.05 -6.43 11.28
C LEU A 122 -6.19 -7.43 11.46
N TYR A 123 -6.32 -8.00 12.66
CA TYR A 123 -7.33 -9.01 12.99
C TYR A 123 -8.74 -8.41 13.09
N GLN A 124 -8.95 -7.33 13.86
CA GLN A 124 -10.28 -6.78 14.08
C GLN A 124 -10.90 -6.19 12.80
N GLU A 125 -10.08 -5.60 11.92
CA GLU A 125 -10.55 -5.00 10.66
C GLU A 125 -10.52 -5.97 9.48
N GLN A 126 -10.19 -7.25 9.71
CA GLN A 126 -10.12 -8.31 8.69
C GLN A 126 -9.28 -7.90 7.47
N VAL A 127 -8.06 -7.43 7.73
CA VAL A 127 -7.16 -6.91 6.70
C VAL A 127 -6.72 -8.04 5.75
N THR A 128 -7.05 -7.88 4.47
CA THR A 128 -6.77 -8.85 3.39
C THR A 128 -5.56 -8.47 2.54
N LEU A 129 -5.13 -7.21 2.58
CA LEU A 129 -3.99 -6.70 1.81
C LEU A 129 -3.15 -5.73 2.65
N ILE A 130 -1.83 -5.85 2.63
CA ILE A 130 -0.88 -4.89 3.22
C ILE A 130 0.11 -4.45 2.14
N ALA A 131 0.14 -3.16 1.81
CA ALA A 131 1.17 -2.54 0.99
C ALA A 131 2.23 -1.88 1.89
N CYS A 132 3.40 -2.51 1.98
CA CYS A 132 4.55 -2.07 2.76
C CYS A 132 5.57 -1.35 1.86
N MET A 133 5.75 -0.05 2.11
CA MET A 133 6.52 0.88 1.25
C MET A 133 7.89 1.23 1.82
N THR A 134 8.45 0.41 2.71
CA THR A 134 9.72 0.69 3.40
C THR A 134 10.38 -0.61 3.85
N ARG A 135 11.72 -0.64 3.89
CA ARG A 135 12.46 -1.73 4.54
C ARG A 135 12.43 -1.54 6.07
N VAL A 136 12.81 -2.58 6.81
CA VAL A 136 13.00 -2.52 8.27
C VAL A 136 13.97 -1.38 8.63
N THR A 137 15.13 -1.39 7.97
CA THR A 137 16.17 -0.36 8.11
C THR A 137 16.56 0.17 6.73
N GLU A 138 16.75 1.48 6.60
CA GLU A 138 17.23 2.14 5.39
C GLU A 138 18.32 3.15 5.78
N ASN A 139 19.50 3.09 5.15
CA ASN A 139 20.68 3.92 5.48
C ASN A 139 21.09 3.86 6.97
N GLY A 140 20.92 2.70 7.63
CA GLY A 140 21.19 2.53 9.06
C GLY A 140 20.11 3.10 9.99
N ILE A 141 19.03 3.67 9.45
CA ILE A 141 17.90 4.23 10.22
C ILE A 141 16.73 3.27 10.16
N ASP A 142 16.21 2.84 11.31
CA ASP A 142 15.05 1.96 11.41
C ASP A 142 13.77 2.68 11.01
N LYS A 143 13.18 2.26 9.88
CA LYS A 143 11.93 2.78 9.33
C LYS A 143 10.73 1.90 9.72
N SER A 144 10.91 0.62 10.01
CA SER A 144 9.87 -0.31 10.49
C SER A 144 10.43 -1.29 11.51
N TYR A 145 9.62 -1.77 12.45
CA TYR A 145 9.92 -3.02 13.15
C TYR A 145 9.76 -4.22 12.19
N PRO A 146 10.55 -5.31 12.30
CA PRO A 146 10.38 -6.52 11.50
C PRO A 146 9.16 -7.33 11.98
N TYR A 147 7.95 -6.87 11.64
CA TYR A 147 6.71 -7.42 12.18
C TYR A 147 6.15 -8.64 11.43
N TRP A 148 6.74 -9.06 10.30
CA TRP A 148 6.20 -10.12 9.44
C TRP A 148 7.23 -11.23 9.14
N PRO A 149 6.80 -12.49 9.02
CA PRO A 149 7.66 -13.58 8.52
C PRO A 149 7.91 -13.42 7.02
N VAL A 150 9.12 -13.78 6.58
CA VAL A 150 9.56 -13.67 5.17
C VAL A 150 9.84 -15.05 4.54
N VAL A 151 10.27 -16.02 5.35
CA VAL A 151 10.56 -17.39 4.89
C VAL A 151 9.29 -18.22 4.93
N GLU A 152 8.98 -18.94 3.86
CA GLU A 152 7.82 -19.83 3.79
C GLU A 152 7.80 -20.84 4.97
N GLY A 153 6.63 -21.03 5.58
CA GLY A 153 6.47 -21.87 6.78
C GLY A 153 6.89 -21.21 8.10
N SER A 154 7.70 -20.14 8.08
CA SER A 154 8.07 -19.41 9.30
C SER A 154 6.92 -18.56 9.85
N GLN A 155 6.99 -18.24 11.15
CA GLN A 155 5.95 -17.49 11.86
C GLN A 155 6.55 -16.55 12.90
N THR A 156 5.81 -15.48 13.21
CA THR A 156 6.08 -14.54 14.30
C THR A 156 4.87 -14.46 15.23
N VAL A 157 5.12 -14.35 16.54
CA VAL A 157 4.07 -14.33 17.58
C VAL A 157 4.18 -13.03 18.37
N PHE A 158 3.08 -12.30 18.51
CA PHE A 158 2.99 -11.08 19.31
C PHE A 158 1.67 -11.08 20.09
N ASP A 159 1.74 -10.95 21.41
CA ASP A 159 0.59 -11.05 22.31
C ASP A 159 -0.22 -12.34 22.02
N LYS A 160 -1.55 -12.24 21.87
CA LYS A 160 -2.49 -13.33 21.61
C LYS A 160 -2.57 -13.77 20.14
N PHE A 161 -1.60 -13.40 19.29
CA PHE A 161 -1.67 -13.58 17.84
C PHE A 161 -0.41 -14.20 17.24
N THR A 162 -0.60 -15.10 16.27
CA THR A 162 0.44 -15.72 15.44
C THR A 162 0.24 -15.33 13.98
N LEU A 163 1.29 -14.83 13.34
CA LEU A 163 1.32 -14.51 11.91
C LEU A 163 2.31 -15.45 11.21
N LYS A 164 1.85 -16.20 10.21
CA LYS A 164 2.62 -17.25 9.51
C LYS A 164 2.72 -16.95 8.01
N ALA A 165 3.90 -17.16 7.42
CA ALA A 165 4.07 -17.14 5.98
C ALA A 165 3.60 -18.47 5.36
N LEU A 166 2.59 -18.41 4.49
CA LEU A 166 2.09 -19.55 3.73
C LEU A 166 2.85 -19.75 2.42
N SER A 167 3.26 -18.67 1.77
CA SER A 167 4.17 -18.69 0.61
C SER A 167 4.84 -17.34 0.38
N THR A 168 5.98 -17.34 -0.32
CA THR A 168 6.71 -16.11 -0.69
C THR A 168 7.22 -16.16 -2.12
N HIS A 169 7.00 -15.10 -2.90
CA HIS A 169 7.50 -14.94 -4.28
C HIS A 169 7.88 -13.48 -4.58
N ALA A 170 8.44 -13.23 -5.77
CA ALA A 170 8.79 -11.90 -6.24
C ALA A 170 8.08 -11.57 -7.56
N GLU A 171 7.49 -10.38 -7.65
CA GLU A 171 6.76 -9.88 -8.82
C GLU A 171 6.95 -8.35 -8.87
N HIS A 172 7.22 -7.75 -10.04
CA HIS A 172 7.23 -6.28 -10.22
C HIS A 172 8.04 -5.48 -9.16
N HIS A 173 9.28 -5.91 -8.89
CA HIS A 173 10.16 -5.34 -7.84
C HIS A 173 9.60 -5.34 -6.41
N CYS A 174 8.51 -6.08 -6.18
CA CYS A 174 7.93 -6.38 -4.88
C CYS A 174 8.33 -7.79 -4.44
N GLN A 175 8.46 -7.99 -3.14
CA GLN A 175 8.31 -9.31 -2.53
C GLN A 175 6.86 -9.46 -2.10
N ILE A 176 6.20 -10.52 -2.53
CA ILE A 176 4.82 -10.86 -2.15
C ILE A 176 4.86 -12.05 -1.21
N THR A 177 4.26 -11.91 -0.03
CA THR A 177 4.14 -12.97 0.98
C THR A 177 2.68 -13.17 1.30
N GLU A 178 2.14 -14.37 1.07
CA GLU A 178 0.78 -14.70 1.49
C GLU A 178 0.83 -15.14 2.97
N LEU A 179 0.11 -14.42 3.84
CA LEU A 179 0.16 -14.60 5.29
C LEU A 179 -1.14 -15.21 5.82
N GLU A 180 -1.03 -15.94 6.93
CA GLU A 180 -2.13 -16.35 7.79
C GLU A 180 -1.98 -15.73 9.18
N LEU A 181 -2.99 -14.98 9.63
CA LEU A 181 -3.06 -14.39 10.97
C LEU A 181 -4.11 -15.15 11.78
N THR A 182 -3.67 -15.74 12.89
CA THR A 182 -4.49 -16.60 13.77
C THR A 182 -4.42 -16.09 15.20
N LYS A 183 -5.57 -15.99 15.87
CA LYS A 183 -5.65 -15.68 17.30
C LYS A 183 -5.51 -16.96 18.12
N GLN A 184 -4.89 -16.89 19.31
CA GLN A 184 -4.57 -18.06 20.14
C GLN A 184 -5.78 -18.87 20.64
N ASP A 185 -7.00 -18.33 20.56
CA ASP A 185 -8.23 -19.10 20.80
C ASP A 185 -8.55 -20.10 19.68
N GLY A 186 -7.85 -20.04 18.55
CA GLY A 186 -7.85 -21.03 17.47
C GLY A 186 -9.12 -21.09 16.62
N LYS A 187 -10.12 -20.23 16.89
CA LYS A 187 -11.46 -20.32 16.27
C LYS A 187 -11.55 -19.71 14.88
N CYS A 188 -10.70 -18.72 14.59
CA CYS A 188 -10.61 -18.08 13.28
C CYS A 188 -9.14 -17.83 12.90
N SER A 189 -8.79 -18.15 11.65
CA SER A 189 -7.65 -17.55 10.95
C SER A 189 -8.16 -16.66 9.81
N GLN A 190 -7.38 -15.66 9.43
CA GLN A 190 -7.62 -14.84 8.24
C GLN A 190 -6.38 -14.84 7.35
N ARG A 191 -6.59 -14.67 6.04
CA ARG A 191 -5.50 -14.56 5.06
C ARG A 191 -5.27 -13.12 4.63
N THR A 192 -4.00 -12.76 4.50
CA THR A 192 -3.56 -11.41 4.17
C THR A 192 -2.41 -11.45 3.18
N THR A 193 -2.58 -10.90 1.97
CA THR A 193 -1.44 -10.70 1.06
C THR A 193 -0.59 -9.53 1.58
N HIS A 194 0.70 -9.75 1.81
CA HIS A 194 1.68 -8.69 2.07
C HIS A 194 2.51 -8.41 0.81
N ILE A 195 2.62 -7.13 0.44
CA ILE A 195 3.40 -6.65 -0.71
C ILE A 195 4.45 -5.67 -0.18
N LEU A 196 5.72 -6.07 -0.21
CA LEU A 196 6.86 -5.26 0.17
C LEU A 196 7.53 -4.66 -1.08
N TYR A 197 7.38 -3.35 -1.29
CA TYR A 197 8.10 -2.62 -2.34
C TYR A 197 9.38 -2.00 -1.78
N THR A 198 10.53 -2.29 -2.41
CA THR A 198 11.85 -1.87 -1.90
C THR A 198 12.61 -0.88 -2.80
N ASP A 199 12.20 -0.71 -4.07
CA ASP A 199 12.84 0.22 -5.03
C ASP A 199 12.33 1.67 -4.90
N TRP A 200 12.38 2.14 -3.65
CA TRP A 200 12.29 3.55 -3.27
C TRP A 200 13.34 3.79 -2.18
N SER A 201 14.51 4.31 -2.56
CA SER A 201 15.58 4.70 -1.63
C SER A 201 15.26 6.04 -0.94
N ASP A 202 16.22 6.65 -0.23
CA ASP A 202 16.07 7.99 0.41
C ASP A 202 16.09 9.16 -0.59
N HIS A 203 15.72 8.90 -1.85
CA HIS A 203 15.43 9.93 -2.85
C HIS A 203 13.93 10.26 -2.76
N ARG A 204 13.60 11.56 -2.88
CA ARG A 204 12.32 12.08 -2.36
C ARG A 204 11.07 11.51 -3.06
N ALA A 205 11.23 11.01 -4.29
CA ALA A 205 10.22 10.31 -5.09
C ALA A 205 10.74 8.94 -5.62
N PRO A 206 9.91 8.09 -6.26
CA PRO A 206 10.31 6.77 -6.77
C PRO A 206 11.32 6.81 -7.93
N ASN A 207 12.39 6.01 -7.79
CA ASN A 207 13.56 5.98 -8.68
C ASN A 207 13.22 5.76 -10.16
N CYS A 208 12.14 5.05 -10.47
CA CYS A 208 11.65 4.76 -11.81
C CYS A 208 10.12 4.85 -11.83
N THR A 209 9.55 5.57 -12.81
CA THR A 209 8.09 5.67 -12.95
C THR A 209 7.47 4.32 -13.27
N HIS A 210 8.03 3.59 -14.25
CA HIS A 210 7.48 2.31 -14.71
C HIS A 210 7.41 1.28 -13.60
N LYS A 211 8.51 1.05 -12.85
CA LYS A 211 8.51 0.13 -11.70
C LYS A 211 7.51 0.52 -10.60
N PHE A 212 7.35 1.82 -10.35
CA PHE A 212 6.37 2.27 -9.36
C PHE A 212 4.94 2.08 -9.87
N LEU A 213 4.67 2.36 -11.15
CA LEU A 213 3.38 2.09 -11.76
C LEU A 213 3.11 0.58 -11.87
N GLU A 214 4.11 -0.29 -12.04
CA GLU A 214 3.95 -1.74 -11.93
C GLU A 214 3.44 -2.16 -10.54
N LEU A 215 3.97 -1.57 -9.45
CA LEU A 215 3.41 -1.73 -8.10
C LEU A 215 1.96 -1.22 -8.03
N VAL A 216 1.68 0.00 -8.51
CA VAL A 216 0.31 0.58 -8.47
C VAL A 216 -0.65 -0.38 -9.18
N ASN A 217 -0.25 -0.93 -10.33
CA ASN A 217 -1.05 -1.89 -11.11
C ASN A 217 -1.18 -3.28 -10.46
N LEU A 218 -0.16 -3.76 -9.75
CA LEU A 218 -0.23 -4.96 -8.92
C LEU A 218 -1.25 -4.78 -7.78
N CYS A 219 -1.19 -3.65 -7.07
CA CYS A 219 -2.15 -3.29 -6.04
C CYS A 219 -3.57 -3.18 -6.63
N THR A 220 -3.76 -2.45 -7.74
CA THR A 220 -5.07 -2.34 -8.43
C THR A 220 -5.64 -3.70 -8.83
N ARG A 221 -4.83 -4.63 -9.35
CA ARG A 221 -5.28 -6.01 -9.63
C ARG A 221 -5.79 -6.70 -8.36
N LYS A 222 -5.00 -6.75 -7.29
CA LYS A 222 -5.37 -7.37 -6.01
C LYS A 222 -6.62 -6.71 -5.39
N LEU A 223 -6.76 -5.39 -5.49
CA LEU A 223 -7.93 -4.63 -5.00
C LEU A 223 -9.21 -4.90 -5.81
N ASN A 224 -9.11 -4.97 -7.14
CA ASN A 224 -10.23 -5.35 -8.01
C ASN A 224 -10.64 -6.81 -7.77
N GLU A 225 -9.68 -7.71 -7.52
CA GLU A 225 -9.95 -9.12 -7.15
C GLU A 225 -10.65 -9.25 -5.78
N LEU A 226 -10.31 -8.41 -4.81
CA LEU A 226 -11.01 -8.34 -3.52
C LEU A 226 -12.43 -7.79 -3.67
N SER A 227 -12.60 -6.69 -4.40
CA SER A 227 -13.91 -6.05 -4.66
C SER A 227 -14.92 -6.99 -5.33
N ALA A 228 -14.45 -7.98 -6.11
CA ALA A 228 -15.29 -8.95 -6.81
C ALA A 228 -15.89 -10.05 -5.90
N ASN A 229 -15.39 -10.22 -4.66
CA ASN A 229 -15.78 -11.31 -3.77
C ASN A 229 -16.95 -10.96 -2.81
N SER A 230 -17.63 -9.82 -3.03
CA SER A 230 -18.81 -9.34 -2.29
C SER A 230 -18.66 -9.13 -0.77
N THR A 231 -17.49 -9.43 -0.20
CA THR A 231 -17.16 -9.18 1.21
C THR A 231 -16.43 -7.85 1.37
N ALA A 232 -16.68 -7.15 2.48
CA ALA A 232 -16.08 -5.85 2.76
C ALA A 232 -14.60 -5.99 3.13
N ALA A 233 -13.74 -5.98 2.11
CA ALA A 233 -12.30 -6.10 2.27
C ALA A 233 -11.67 -4.83 2.87
N THR A 234 -10.68 -5.01 3.77
CA THR A 234 -9.83 -3.93 4.27
C THR A 234 -8.39 -4.07 3.74
N ALA A 235 -7.79 -2.97 3.30
CA ALA A 235 -6.40 -2.88 2.88
C ALA A 235 -5.61 -1.87 3.74
N VAL A 236 -4.37 -2.20 4.13
CA VAL A 236 -3.45 -1.31 4.84
C VAL A 236 -2.37 -0.81 3.89
N ILE A 237 -2.07 0.49 3.90
CA ILE A 237 -0.93 1.09 3.20
C ILE A 237 -0.03 1.78 4.22
N HIS A 238 1.23 1.37 4.33
CA HIS A 238 2.17 1.96 5.28
C HIS A 238 3.59 2.15 4.71
N CYS A 239 4.30 3.12 5.29
CA CYS A 239 5.73 3.36 5.15
C CYS A 239 6.26 3.66 6.56
N SER A 240 7.38 4.35 6.74
CA SER A 240 7.83 4.73 8.10
C SER A 240 6.76 5.54 8.86
N ALA A 241 6.36 6.71 8.33
CA ALA A 241 5.39 7.61 8.97
C ALA A 241 3.93 7.43 8.52
N GLY A 242 3.70 6.66 7.44
CA GLY A 242 2.36 6.45 6.89
C GLY A 242 1.78 7.66 6.14
N ILE A 243 2.62 8.56 5.62
CA ILE A 243 2.18 9.80 4.93
C ILE A 243 2.82 10.03 3.56
N GLY A 244 4.15 9.98 3.42
CA GLY A 244 4.85 10.29 2.17
C GLY A 244 4.68 9.23 1.09
N ARG A 245 5.48 8.16 1.17
CA ARG A 245 5.40 7.02 0.22
C ARG A 245 4.00 6.40 0.16
N SER A 246 3.35 6.24 1.32
CA SER A 246 1.97 5.74 1.44
C SER A 246 0.95 6.63 0.75
N GLY A 247 1.01 7.95 0.97
CA GLY A 247 0.10 8.89 0.32
C GLY A 247 0.30 8.94 -1.19
N THR A 248 1.55 8.81 -1.64
CA THR A 248 1.87 8.73 -3.07
C THR A 248 1.25 7.49 -3.73
N LEU A 249 1.31 6.33 -3.07
CA LEU A 249 0.63 5.12 -3.56
C LEU A 249 -0.90 5.26 -3.52
N ALA A 250 -1.48 5.72 -2.40
CA ALA A 250 -2.93 5.89 -2.26
C ALA A 250 -3.49 6.86 -3.32
N VAL A 251 -2.85 8.00 -3.54
CA VAL A 251 -3.27 8.99 -4.55
C VAL A 251 -3.16 8.41 -5.97
N LEU A 252 -2.08 7.68 -6.30
CA LEU A 252 -1.94 7.08 -7.62
C LEU A 252 -2.89 5.90 -7.86
N LEU A 253 -3.30 5.16 -6.83
CA LEU A 253 -4.36 4.16 -6.94
C LEU A 253 -5.70 4.80 -7.30
N ARG A 254 -6.07 5.89 -6.63
CA ARG A 254 -7.31 6.64 -6.90
C ARG A 254 -7.32 7.27 -8.30
N LEU A 255 -6.28 8.06 -8.64
CA LEU A 255 -6.16 8.73 -9.94
C LEU A 255 -6.10 7.73 -11.12
N LEU A 256 -5.42 6.58 -10.95
CA LEU A 256 -5.45 5.50 -11.94
C LEU A 256 -6.88 5.01 -12.18
N LYS A 257 -7.67 4.88 -11.12
CA LYS A 257 -9.03 4.36 -11.20
C LYS A 257 -10.01 5.39 -11.78
N GLU A 258 -9.85 6.67 -11.45
CA GLU A 258 -10.54 7.79 -12.14
C GLU A 258 -10.30 7.69 -13.66
N ILE A 259 -9.04 7.56 -14.09
CA ILE A 259 -8.67 7.43 -15.51
C ILE A 259 -9.18 6.12 -16.13
N GLU A 260 -9.18 4.99 -15.40
CA GLU A 260 -9.79 3.74 -15.88
C GLU A 260 -11.29 3.87 -16.12
N ASN A 261 -11.97 4.72 -15.35
CA ASN A 261 -13.41 5.03 -15.47
C ASN A 261 -13.69 6.12 -16.52
N GLY A 262 -12.66 6.73 -17.13
CA GLY A 262 -12.79 7.81 -18.11
C GLY A 262 -12.94 9.22 -17.51
N GLN A 263 -12.61 9.39 -16.23
CA GLN A 263 -12.71 10.67 -15.51
C GLN A 263 -11.38 11.44 -15.59
N VAL A 264 -11.46 12.78 -15.57
CA VAL A 264 -10.28 13.66 -15.58
C VAL A 264 -9.57 13.64 -14.22
N PRO A 265 -8.27 13.34 -14.16
CA PRO A 265 -7.55 13.23 -12.88
C PRO A 265 -7.35 14.59 -12.20
N SER A 266 -7.78 14.70 -10.95
CA SER A 266 -7.64 15.95 -10.16
C SER A 266 -6.66 15.77 -9.00
N ILE A 267 -5.35 15.81 -9.30
CA ILE A 267 -4.26 15.66 -8.32
C ILE A 267 -4.45 16.59 -7.10
N PRO A 268 -4.78 17.90 -7.24
CA PRO A 268 -5.00 18.77 -6.08
C PRO A 268 -6.21 18.36 -5.23
N SER A 269 -7.27 17.84 -5.85
CA SER A 269 -8.49 17.41 -5.16
C SER A 269 -8.25 16.11 -4.39
N VAL A 270 -7.71 15.08 -5.05
CA VAL A 270 -7.44 13.76 -4.44
C VAL A 270 -6.45 13.89 -3.27
N VAL A 271 -5.38 14.69 -3.40
CA VAL A 271 -4.42 14.92 -2.30
C VAL A 271 -5.06 15.74 -1.16
N ARG A 272 -5.92 16.73 -1.45
CA ARG A 272 -6.65 17.51 -0.44
C ARG A 272 -7.62 16.62 0.36
N GLN A 273 -8.41 15.80 -0.32
CA GLN A 273 -9.31 14.81 0.29
C GLN A 273 -8.53 13.82 1.17
N LEU A 274 -7.37 13.35 0.69
CA LEU A 274 -6.54 12.43 1.47
C LEU A 274 -5.96 13.11 2.72
N ARG A 275 -5.49 14.35 2.65
CA ARG A 275 -4.98 15.09 3.82
C ARG A 275 -6.04 15.38 4.88
N GLN A 276 -7.30 15.52 4.49
CA GLN A 276 -8.44 15.64 5.43
C GLN A 276 -8.72 14.34 6.21
N GLN A 277 -8.12 13.22 5.81
CA GLN A 277 -8.34 11.90 6.41
C GLN A 277 -7.06 11.32 7.04
N ARG A 278 -5.89 11.58 6.44
CA ARG A 278 -4.55 11.30 6.97
C ARG A 278 -3.69 12.55 6.76
N ALA A 279 -3.55 13.37 7.80
CA ALA A 279 -2.82 14.64 7.77
C ALA A 279 -1.41 14.50 7.16
N LEU A 280 -0.98 15.53 6.41
CA LEU A 280 0.33 15.61 5.75
C LEU A 280 0.64 14.48 4.73
N ALA A 281 -0.34 13.69 4.29
CA ALA A 281 -0.20 12.74 3.19
C ALA A 281 0.33 13.42 1.91
N VAL A 282 1.23 12.73 1.18
CA VAL A 282 2.13 13.30 0.16
C VAL A 282 2.96 14.44 0.78
N GLN A 283 4.09 14.05 1.38
CA GLN A 283 4.81 14.87 2.36
C GLN A 283 5.74 15.93 1.73
N GLY A 284 6.29 15.65 0.54
CA GLY A 284 7.23 16.54 -0.16
C GLY A 284 6.72 16.97 -1.54
N ILE A 285 7.13 18.15 -1.98
CA ILE A 285 6.81 18.66 -3.32
C ILE A 285 7.28 17.71 -4.42
N GLU A 286 8.41 17.01 -4.24
CA GLU A 286 8.93 16.06 -5.22
C GLU A 286 8.03 14.83 -5.36
N GLN A 287 7.28 14.46 -4.32
CA GLN A 287 6.27 13.39 -4.37
C GLN A 287 5.04 13.87 -5.14
N TYR A 288 4.62 15.11 -4.91
CA TYR A 288 3.50 15.76 -5.62
C TYR A 288 3.81 15.93 -7.12
N THR A 289 4.98 16.47 -7.46
CA THR A 289 5.49 16.57 -8.84
C THR A 289 5.68 15.20 -9.49
N PHE A 290 6.03 14.16 -8.72
CA PHE A 290 6.08 12.78 -9.24
C PHE A 290 4.71 12.21 -9.59
N ILE A 291 3.67 12.52 -8.81
CA ILE A 291 2.28 12.10 -9.12
C ILE A 291 1.87 12.68 -10.47
N TYR A 292 2.07 13.99 -10.70
CA TYR A 292 1.86 14.62 -12.00
C TYR A 292 2.66 13.93 -13.11
N ARG A 293 3.97 13.71 -12.91
CA ARG A 293 4.83 13.00 -13.88
C ARG A 293 4.26 11.63 -14.24
N ALA A 294 3.85 10.84 -13.25
CA ALA A 294 3.35 9.48 -13.43
C ALA A 294 2.00 9.44 -14.17
N ILE A 295 1.10 10.38 -13.90
CA ILE A 295 -0.18 10.49 -14.61
C ILE A 295 0.02 10.96 -16.06
N MET A 296 0.86 11.97 -16.30
CA MET A 296 1.20 12.42 -17.66
C MET A 296 1.89 11.31 -18.47
N GLU A 297 2.83 10.56 -17.88
CA GLU A 297 3.48 9.40 -18.52
C GLU A 297 2.48 8.28 -18.87
N MET A 298 1.40 8.13 -18.09
CA MET A 298 0.39 7.10 -18.28
C MET A 298 -0.62 7.49 -19.36
N ILE A 299 -1.19 8.70 -19.27
CA ILE A 299 -2.19 9.20 -20.24
C ILE A 299 -1.60 9.26 -21.65
N TYR A 300 -0.38 9.79 -21.79
CA TYR A 300 0.35 9.79 -23.07
C TYR A 300 0.45 8.40 -23.73
N LYS A 301 0.54 7.33 -22.93
CA LYS A 301 0.59 5.94 -23.42
C LYS A 301 -0.78 5.33 -23.70
N LEU A 302 -1.85 5.85 -23.10
CA LEU A 302 -3.24 5.50 -23.48
C LEU A 302 -3.61 6.11 -24.84
N GLU A 303 -3.16 7.34 -25.09
CA GLU A 303 -3.58 8.17 -26.21
C GLU A 303 -2.72 8.05 -27.47
N SER A 304 -1.64 7.25 -27.42
CA SER A 304 -0.62 7.12 -28.49
C SER A 304 -1.10 6.39 -29.76
N GLY A 305 -2.25 6.80 -30.30
CA GLY A 305 -2.43 6.91 -31.75
C GLY A 305 -1.62 8.09 -32.34
N PRO A 306 -1.68 8.31 -33.66
CA PRO A 306 -0.81 9.27 -34.34
C PRO A 306 -1.33 10.72 -34.32
N ARG A 307 -1.17 11.41 -33.18
CA ARG A 307 -1.23 12.88 -33.10
C ARG A 307 0.02 13.47 -32.43
N GLN A 308 0.22 14.78 -32.57
CA GLN A 308 1.45 15.49 -32.18
C GLN A 308 1.16 16.57 -31.13
N PRO A 309 1.58 16.32 -29.87
CA PRO A 309 2.32 17.33 -29.14
C PRO A 309 3.63 16.77 -28.56
N LYS A 310 4.37 15.93 -29.32
CA LYS A 310 5.52 15.17 -28.79
C LYS A 310 6.75 16.03 -28.44
N GLY A 311 6.80 17.29 -28.88
CA GLY A 311 7.89 18.20 -28.56
C GLY A 311 7.91 18.57 -27.08
N ASP A 312 6.95 19.39 -26.66
CA ASP A 312 6.95 20.03 -25.34
C ASP A 312 6.51 19.11 -24.21
N LEU A 313 5.63 18.14 -24.47
CA LEU A 313 5.32 17.07 -23.51
C LEU A 313 6.58 16.31 -23.08
N LEU A 314 7.43 15.92 -24.04
CA LEU A 314 8.67 15.21 -23.73
C LEU A 314 9.67 16.13 -23.01
N LYS A 315 9.68 17.45 -23.27
CA LYS A 315 10.48 18.40 -22.47
C LYS A 315 10.01 18.43 -21.02
N HIS A 316 8.70 18.59 -20.78
CA HIS A 316 8.12 18.61 -19.44
C HIS A 316 8.35 17.29 -18.69
N LEU A 317 8.05 16.14 -19.29
CA LEU A 317 8.31 14.84 -18.67
C LEU A 317 9.79 14.64 -18.31
N ASN A 318 10.72 15.05 -19.18
CA ASN A 318 12.15 15.00 -18.88
C ASN A 318 12.56 15.96 -17.75
N ALA A 319 12.00 17.17 -17.69
CA ALA A 319 12.30 18.14 -16.65
C ALA A 319 11.72 17.71 -15.28
N LEU A 320 10.45 17.28 -15.24
CA LEU A 320 9.81 16.69 -14.06
C LEU A 320 10.60 15.47 -13.56
N ARG A 321 11.06 14.58 -14.46
CA ARG A 321 11.94 13.44 -14.15
C ARG A 321 13.26 13.89 -13.50
N SER A 322 13.84 14.96 -14.01
CA SER A 322 15.14 15.50 -13.56
C SER A 322 15.07 16.13 -12.17
N MET A 323 13.97 16.82 -11.83
CA MET A 323 13.78 17.39 -10.48
C MET A 323 13.43 16.34 -9.42
N THR A 324 12.60 15.36 -9.77
CA THR A 324 12.01 14.44 -8.77
C THR A 324 12.93 13.27 -8.44
N THR A 325 13.56 12.62 -9.42
CA THR A 325 14.46 11.48 -9.17
C THR A 325 15.71 11.37 -10.04
N LYS A 326 15.94 12.25 -11.03
CA LYS A 326 17.05 12.15 -11.99
C LYS A 326 17.12 10.77 -12.68
N SER A 327 15.96 10.12 -12.86
CA SER A 327 15.88 8.73 -13.33
C SER A 327 16.51 8.56 -14.71
N THR A 328 17.35 7.54 -14.86
CA THR A 328 17.87 7.08 -16.16
C THR A 328 16.83 6.30 -16.97
N CYS A 329 15.70 5.91 -16.37
CA CYS A 329 14.66 5.15 -17.06
C CYS A 329 14.00 5.99 -18.17
N ASP A 330 13.85 5.40 -19.35
CA ASP A 330 13.34 6.06 -20.54
C ASP A 330 11.85 5.79 -20.77
N LEU A 331 11.20 6.68 -21.52
CA LEU A 331 9.75 6.63 -21.75
C LEU A 331 9.34 5.53 -22.76
N ARG A 332 10.28 4.68 -23.20
CA ARG A 332 10.14 3.71 -24.30
C ARG A 332 9.55 2.36 -23.92
N MET A 333 9.03 2.20 -22.70
CA MET A 333 8.31 0.98 -22.32
C MET A 333 6.88 0.99 -22.89
N ASP A 334 6.55 -0.01 -23.70
CA ASP A 334 5.18 -0.29 -24.15
C ASP A 334 4.25 -0.54 -22.94
N MET A 335 2.95 -0.28 -23.09
CA MET A 335 1.96 -0.45 -22.03
C MET A 335 0.74 -1.23 -22.53
N VAL A 336 0.29 -2.22 -21.75
CA VAL A 336 -0.86 -3.08 -22.09
C VAL A 336 -1.87 -3.04 -20.94
N LYS A 337 -3.15 -2.77 -21.21
CA LYS A 337 -4.22 -2.85 -20.20
C LYS A 337 -4.52 -4.31 -19.85
N HIS A 338 -4.60 -4.61 -18.57
CA HIS A 338 -4.85 -5.95 -18.06
C HIS A 338 -6.36 -6.22 -17.91
N PRO A 339 -6.88 -7.44 -18.20
CA PRO A 339 -8.33 -7.71 -18.17
C PRO A 339 -9.01 -7.53 -16.81
N LYS A 340 -8.26 -7.59 -15.70
CA LYS A 340 -8.76 -7.33 -14.33
C LYS A 340 -8.52 -5.88 -13.87
N GLY A 341 -8.34 -4.95 -14.81
CA GLY A 341 -7.88 -3.59 -14.52
C GLY A 341 -6.39 -3.52 -14.17
N GLY A 342 -5.87 -2.30 -14.17
CA GLY A 342 -4.44 -2.00 -14.16
C GLY A 342 -3.79 -2.23 -15.53
N TYR A 343 -2.52 -1.88 -15.61
CA TYR A 343 -1.67 -1.94 -16.80
C TYR A 343 -0.39 -2.74 -16.54
N THR A 344 0.33 -3.13 -17.58
CA THR A 344 1.64 -3.78 -17.47
C THR A 344 2.59 -3.15 -18.48
N PHE A 345 3.82 -2.86 -18.04
CA PHE A 345 4.86 -2.27 -18.88
C PHE A 345 5.80 -3.35 -19.42
N PHE A 346 6.27 -3.16 -20.64
CA PHE A 346 7.25 -4.03 -21.29
C PHE A 346 8.32 -3.19 -21.98
N PRO A 347 9.59 -3.64 -22.07
CA PRO A 347 10.59 -2.96 -22.89
C PRO A 347 10.10 -2.89 -24.34
N GLY A 348 9.98 -1.67 -24.88
CA GLY A 348 9.37 -1.47 -26.19
C GLY A 348 10.13 -2.16 -27.32
N ILE A 349 9.40 -2.70 -28.29
CA ILE A 349 10.03 -3.25 -29.50
C ILE A 349 10.53 -2.07 -30.34
N GLY A 350 11.82 -1.77 -30.25
CA GLY A 350 12.47 -0.78 -31.10
C GLY A 350 12.27 -1.08 -32.59
N SER A 351 12.26 -0.03 -33.41
CA SER A 351 12.07 -0.13 -34.87
C SER A 351 13.04 -1.09 -35.55
N ASP A 352 14.24 -1.25 -34.99
CA ASP A 352 15.21 -2.27 -35.38
C ASP A 352 14.99 -3.55 -34.56
N GLY A 353 14.29 -4.52 -35.15
CA GLY A 353 13.81 -5.75 -34.48
C GLY A 353 14.89 -6.77 -34.08
N LYS A 354 15.87 -6.38 -33.25
CA LYS A 354 16.91 -7.25 -32.69
C LYS A 354 16.82 -7.31 -31.16
N ARG A 355 16.48 -8.49 -30.63
CA ARG A 355 16.55 -8.78 -29.18
C ARG A 355 17.99 -8.66 -28.66
N SER A 356 18.16 -8.02 -27.51
CA SER A 356 19.26 -8.34 -26.60
C SER A 356 18.98 -9.69 -25.90
N PRO A 357 19.98 -10.57 -25.70
CA PRO A 357 19.74 -11.93 -25.22
C PRO A 357 19.83 -12.07 -23.69
N THR A 358 18.90 -11.47 -22.94
CA THR A 358 18.72 -11.79 -21.51
C THR A 358 17.81 -13.01 -21.35
N LYS A 359 18.36 -14.12 -20.85
CA LYS A 359 17.59 -15.33 -20.52
C LYS A 359 16.73 -15.09 -19.28
N VAL A 360 15.42 -14.96 -19.47
CA VAL A 360 14.42 -15.08 -18.41
C VAL A 360 13.58 -16.32 -18.68
N HIS A 361 13.52 -17.25 -17.73
CA HIS A 361 12.64 -18.41 -17.82
C HIS A 361 11.18 -17.97 -17.77
N GLN A 362 10.39 -18.38 -18.76
CA GLN A 362 8.93 -18.33 -18.67
C GLN A 362 8.39 -19.61 -18.03
N PRO A 363 7.66 -19.50 -16.91
CA PRO A 363 6.54 -20.37 -16.62
C PRO A 363 5.24 -19.60 -16.87
N PHE A 364 4.51 -19.96 -17.92
CA PHE A 364 3.04 -20.12 -17.97
C PHE A 364 2.63 -20.30 -19.43
N GLY A 365 2.14 -21.51 -19.76
CA GLY A 365 1.78 -21.88 -21.11
C GLY A 365 0.35 -21.47 -21.51
N MET A 366 0.12 -21.46 -22.82
CA MET A 366 -1.20 -21.60 -23.46
C MET A 366 -2.26 -20.53 -23.14
N ILE A 367 -2.34 -19.51 -24.01
CA ILE A 367 -3.55 -19.15 -24.79
C ILE A 367 -3.11 -18.28 -25.98
N LYS A 368 -3.12 -18.85 -27.21
CA LYS A 368 -3.23 -18.16 -28.53
C LYS A 368 -3.14 -19.14 -29.73
N GLN A 369 -4.13 -20.02 -29.88
CA GLN A 369 -4.42 -20.68 -31.17
C GLN A 369 -5.93 -20.67 -31.48
N ARG A 370 -6.46 -19.49 -31.83
CA ARG A 370 -7.84 -19.37 -32.34
C ARG A 370 -8.07 -18.23 -33.35
N ALA A 371 -7.08 -18.01 -34.23
CA ALA A 371 -7.17 -16.99 -35.29
C ALA A 371 -6.40 -17.35 -36.59
N ARG A 372 -6.28 -18.64 -36.96
CA ARG A 372 -5.67 -19.08 -38.24
C ARG A 372 -5.98 -20.56 -38.61
N LYS A 373 -7.28 -20.93 -38.64
CA LYS A 373 -7.77 -22.21 -39.19
C LYS A 373 -9.26 -22.14 -39.57
N LEU A 374 -9.59 -21.19 -40.43
CA LEU A 374 -10.96 -20.94 -40.92
C LEU A 374 -11.05 -20.87 -42.47
N LYS A 375 -10.25 -21.73 -43.10
CA LYS A 375 -10.33 -22.27 -44.47
C LYS A 375 -9.79 -23.71 -44.38
N HIS A 376 -10.33 -24.64 -45.19
CA HIS A 376 -10.16 -26.10 -45.04
C HIS A 376 -10.76 -26.74 -43.76
N SER A 377 -12.10 -26.68 -43.62
CA SER A 377 -12.84 -27.70 -42.83
C SER A 377 -14.26 -27.98 -43.37
N PHE A 378 -14.53 -27.70 -44.65
CA PHE A 378 -15.86 -27.87 -45.25
C PHE A 378 -16.06 -29.17 -46.05
N LEU A 379 -15.04 -30.06 -46.09
CA LEU A 379 -15.04 -31.26 -46.94
C LEU A 379 -14.97 -32.60 -46.17
N GLY A 380 -14.89 -32.58 -44.83
CA GLY A 380 -14.79 -33.80 -44.00
C GLY A 380 -16.10 -34.33 -43.44
N ILE A 381 -17.12 -33.46 -43.28
CA ILE A 381 -18.29 -33.75 -42.42
C ILE A 381 -19.40 -34.54 -43.16
N LYS A 382 -19.41 -34.57 -44.50
CA LYS A 382 -20.38 -35.34 -45.30
C LYS A 382 -20.07 -36.85 -45.45
N LYS A 383 -19.07 -37.41 -44.76
CA LYS A 383 -18.66 -38.84 -44.89
C LYS A 383 -18.61 -39.66 -43.59
N ARG A 384 -19.19 -39.20 -42.48
CA ARG A 384 -19.26 -39.95 -41.20
C ARG A 384 -20.64 -40.03 -40.53
N ILE A 385 -21.72 -39.68 -41.23
CA ILE A 385 -23.12 -39.83 -40.76
C ILE A 385 -23.85 -40.84 -41.66
N SER A 386 -23.23 -42.01 -41.88
CA SER A 386 -23.82 -43.13 -42.65
C SER A 386 -23.21 -44.48 -42.23
N ALA A 387 -22.87 -44.62 -40.95
CA ALA A 387 -22.40 -45.88 -40.37
C ALA A 387 -22.80 -45.94 -38.88
N ARG A 388 -23.31 -47.10 -38.44
CA ARG A 388 -23.70 -47.41 -37.05
C ARG A 388 -24.91 -46.64 -36.50
N ILE A 389 -26.03 -46.73 -37.23
CA ILE A 389 -27.22 -47.27 -36.56
C ILE A 389 -27.00 -48.78 -36.46
N SER A 390 -26.54 -49.26 -35.30
CA SER A 390 -26.51 -50.69 -34.95
C SER A 390 -26.19 -50.89 -33.46
N ASN A 391 -26.94 -51.79 -32.84
CA ASN A 391 -26.68 -52.50 -31.58
C ASN A 391 -26.39 -51.72 -30.28
N LYS A 392 -27.45 -51.66 -29.46
CA LYS A 392 -27.45 -51.71 -27.98
C LYS A 392 -26.54 -52.83 -27.44
N GLY A 393 -26.10 -52.75 -26.17
CA GLY A 393 -25.58 -53.93 -25.45
C GLY A 393 -24.95 -53.72 -24.06
N ASN A 394 -25.76 -53.83 -23.00
CA ASN A 394 -25.47 -54.25 -21.61
C ASN A 394 -24.08 -54.09 -20.93
N ALA A 395 -24.05 -53.21 -19.92
CA ALA A 395 -24.07 -53.54 -18.46
C ALA A 395 -22.89 -54.20 -17.67
N ASN A 396 -22.77 -53.70 -16.42
CA ASN A 396 -22.41 -54.35 -15.14
C ASN A 396 -20.93 -54.57 -14.70
N ARG A 397 -20.65 -54.05 -13.48
CA ARG A 397 -19.84 -54.62 -12.35
C ARG A 397 -18.32 -54.86 -12.55
N SER A 398 -17.47 -54.95 -11.51
CA SER A 398 -17.45 -54.39 -10.12
C SER A 398 -16.05 -54.62 -9.47
N SER A 399 -15.82 -54.04 -8.28
CA SER A 399 -15.03 -54.56 -7.13
C SER A 399 -13.53 -54.92 -7.25
N GLU A 400 -12.72 -54.23 -6.43
CA GLU A 400 -11.73 -54.75 -5.44
C GLU A 400 -10.26 -55.13 -5.81
N ASP A 401 -9.35 -54.48 -5.05
CA ASP A 401 -8.15 -54.94 -4.31
C ASP A 401 -7.08 -55.88 -4.92
N HIS A 402 -5.80 -55.46 -4.87
CA HIS A 402 -4.86 -55.87 -3.81
C HIS A 402 -3.44 -55.22 -3.90
N ILE A 403 -2.67 -55.31 -2.80
CA ILE A 403 -1.26 -54.91 -2.59
C ILE A 403 -0.47 -56.19 -2.21
N PRO A 404 0.74 -56.49 -2.77
CA PRO A 404 1.98 -56.35 -1.94
C PRO A 404 3.36 -56.18 -2.64
N VAL A 405 4.18 -55.30 -2.04
CA VAL A 405 5.58 -55.48 -1.56
C VAL A 405 6.68 -56.13 -2.45
N ALA A 406 7.61 -55.24 -2.87
CA ALA A 406 9.09 -55.32 -3.00
C ALA A 406 9.89 -56.64 -2.88
N LYS A 407 11.02 -56.70 -3.64
CA LYS A 407 12.30 -57.30 -3.20
C LYS A 407 13.55 -56.71 -3.91
N SER A 408 14.71 -56.91 -3.27
CA SER A 408 16.02 -56.27 -3.50
C SER A 408 16.94 -56.96 -4.53
N LYS A 409 18.01 -56.23 -4.96
CA LYS A 409 19.43 -56.70 -4.89
C LYS A 409 20.48 -55.62 -5.24
N GLU A 410 21.69 -55.76 -4.67
CA GLU A 410 22.94 -55.08 -5.07
C GLU A 410 23.55 -55.72 -6.36
N ASP A 411 24.76 -55.47 -6.91
CA ASP A 411 26.07 -54.93 -6.45
C ASP A 411 26.96 -54.65 -7.72
N ASN A 412 28.13 -53.97 -7.82
CA ASN A 412 29.06 -53.22 -6.94
C ASN A 412 29.99 -52.30 -7.81
N LYS A 413 30.89 -51.54 -7.15
CA LYS A 413 32.22 -51.02 -7.61
C LYS A 413 32.28 -49.86 -8.62
N GLY A 414 33.15 -48.85 -8.44
CA GLY A 414 34.09 -48.67 -7.31
C GLY A 414 34.84 -47.33 -7.19
N LEU A 415 35.35 -47.11 -5.98
CA LEU A 415 36.31 -46.08 -5.51
C LEU A 415 37.78 -46.59 -5.70
N PRO A 416 38.88 -45.97 -5.18
CA PRO A 416 39.08 -44.80 -4.30
C PRO A 416 40.07 -43.75 -4.88
N LYS A 417 40.65 -42.72 -4.22
CA LYS A 417 40.79 -42.19 -2.83
C LYS A 417 40.61 -40.65 -2.86
N GLY A 418 40.52 -39.87 -1.79
CA GLY A 418 40.45 -40.11 -0.33
C GLY A 418 40.94 -38.87 0.47
N GLY A 419 40.50 -38.72 1.73
CA GLY A 419 40.87 -37.60 2.62
C GLY A 419 39.78 -37.34 3.67
N ASN A 420 40.12 -37.29 4.97
CA ASN A 420 39.14 -37.30 6.08
C ASN A 420 39.57 -36.30 7.21
N PRO A 421 38.89 -36.15 8.35
CA PRO A 421 38.23 -34.88 8.66
C PRO A 421 38.66 -34.23 10.00
N LEU A 422 38.15 -33.02 10.28
CA LEU A 422 38.19 -32.43 11.63
C LEU A 422 36.84 -31.84 12.04
N LYS A 423 36.52 -31.98 13.34
CA LYS A 423 35.27 -31.52 13.98
C LYS A 423 35.42 -30.11 14.56
N LYS A 424 34.33 -29.35 14.59
CA LYS A 424 33.84 -28.48 15.71
C LYS A 424 32.48 -27.90 15.30
N SER A 425 31.38 -28.39 15.88
CA SER A 425 30.72 -27.86 17.10
C SER A 425 30.04 -26.50 16.86
N GLY A 426 28.72 -26.50 16.82
CA GLY A 426 27.91 -25.27 16.67
C GLY A 426 27.82 -24.45 17.96
N VAL A 427 27.30 -23.23 17.84
CA VAL A 427 27.06 -22.30 18.96
C VAL A 427 25.59 -21.88 18.93
N ILE A 428 24.89 -22.08 20.05
CA ILE A 428 23.58 -21.51 20.34
C ILE A 428 23.84 -20.12 20.97
N ILE A 429 23.04 -19.11 20.60
CA ILE A 429 23.11 -17.78 21.20
C ILE A 429 21.84 -17.57 22.03
N GLU A 430 21.97 -17.63 23.35
CA GLU A 430 20.93 -17.26 24.30
C GLU A 430 21.06 -15.79 24.75
N SER A 431 19.94 -15.19 25.13
CA SER A 431 19.85 -13.79 25.56
C SER A 431 20.28 -13.60 27.02
N PRO A 432 21.10 -12.57 27.34
CA PRO A 432 21.42 -12.25 28.74
C PRO A 432 20.28 -11.48 29.42
N VAL A 433 19.66 -12.10 30.43
CA VAL A 433 18.88 -11.39 31.45
C VAL A 433 19.82 -11.01 32.60
N SER A 434 19.78 -9.77 33.07
CA SER A 434 20.44 -9.36 34.32
C SER A 434 19.41 -8.98 35.40
N LYS A 435 19.77 -9.21 36.67
CA LYS A 435 18.92 -8.97 37.85
C LYS A 435 19.41 -7.79 38.68
N ARG A 436 18.55 -7.28 39.56
CA ARG A 436 18.83 -6.22 40.54
C ARG A 436 19.84 -6.66 41.62
N SER A 437 20.75 -5.75 41.96
CA SER A 437 21.26 -5.45 43.32
C SER A 437 21.72 -3.98 43.29
N ALA A 438 21.23 -3.07 44.13
CA ALA A 438 21.39 -2.91 45.58
C ALA A 438 22.71 -2.21 45.96
N SER A 439 22.60 -1.04 46.61
CA SER A 439 23.69 -0.15 47.03
C SER A 439 24.37 -0.59 48.33
N PRO A 440 25.53 0.01 48.66
CA PRO A 440 25.67 0.64 49.99
C PRO A 440 26.19 2.10 49.90
N GLU A 441 26.61 2.68 51.03
CA GLU A 441 26.54 4.12 51.31
C GLU A 441 27.89 4.84 51.56
N HIS A 442 27.82 6.18 51.54
CA HIS A 442 28.61 7.20 52.28
C HIS A 442 30.15 7.11 52.45
N SER A 443 30.83 8.14 51.92
CA SER A 443 31.68 9.09 52.69
C SER A 443 32.36 10.12 51.75
N ASP A 444 32.86 11.29 52.18
CA ASP A 444 32.37 12.31 53.12
C ASP A 444 33.18 13.63 52.89
N GLN A 445 32.65 14.80 53.30
CA GLN A 445 33.34 16.12 53.42
C GLN A 445 33.80 16.85 52.11
N LYS A 446 33.86 18.20 52.00
CA LYS A 446 33.33 19.35 52.77
C LYS A 446 33.51 20.68 51.99
N VAL A 447 32.76 21.73 52.37
CA VAL A 447 33.13 23.19 52.28
C VAL A 447 33.17 23.81 50.85
N ASN A 448 32.65 25.02 50.55
CA ASN A 448 32.17 26.14 51.39
C ASN A 448 30.92 26.90 50.87
N THR A 449 30.46 27.88 51.66
CA THR A 449 29.37 28.89 51.51
C THR A 449 29.33 29.67 50.17
N THR A 450 28.27 30.40 49.74
CA THR A 450 27.35 31.33 50.46
C THR A 450 26.03 31.50 49.64
N THR A 451 24.80 31.30 50.15
CA THR A 451 23.82 32.31 50.70
C THR A 451 23.54 33.53 49.77
N GLU A 452 22.31 34.04 49.57
CA GLU A 452 21.08 34.06 50.40
C GLU A 452 19.72 33.81 49.66
N GLN A 453 18.64 33.69 50.47
CA GLN A 453 17.21 33.70 50.10
C GLN A 453 16.47 34.77 50.94
N LYS A 454 15.16 35.03 50.64
CA LYS A 454 14.00 35.38 51.54
C LYS A 454 13.06 36.44 50.88
N ASN A 455 11.75 36.54 51.19
CA ASN A 455 10.86 35.77 52.09
C ASN A 455 9.36 35.79 51.68
N THR A 456 8.57 34.90 52.32
CA THR A 456 7.08 34.83 52.42
C THR A 456 6.47 35.91 53.36
N PRO A 457 5.14 36.10 53.62
CA PRO A 457 4.01 35.13 53.91
C PRO A 457 2.80 35.20 52.94
N GLU A 458 1.81 34.29 52.89
CA GLU A 458 0.72 33.85 53.83
C GLU A 458 -0.33 34.97 54.16
N THR A 459 -1.64 34.73 54.39
CA THR A 459 -2.40 33.52 54.82
C THR A 459 -3.92 33.62 54.43
N GLU A 460 -4.63 32.48 54.26
CA GLU A 460 -6.08 32.18 54.59
C GLU A 460 -7.26 33.17 54.26
N GLN A 461 -8.59 32.86 54.26
CA GLN A 461 -9.43 31.65 54.47
C GLN A 461 -10.86 31.84 53.86
N THR A 462 -11.58 30.75 53.51
CA THR A 462 -13.06 30.67 53.22
C THR A 462 -13.62 31.48 52.01
N GLY A 463 -14.83 31.26 51.47
CA GLY A 463 -15.94 30.33 51.78
C GLY A 463 -16.95 30.15 50.62
N ARG A 464 -18.03 29.38 50.81
CA ARG A 464 -19.03 29.02 49.76
C ARG A 464 -20.07 30.13 49.47
N ASN A 465 -20.54 30.26 48.22
CA ASN A 465 -21.95 29.95 47.82
C ASN A 465 -22.25 30.24 46.32
N THR A 466 -23.40 29.74 45.85
CA THR A 466 -24.00 29.83 44.50
C THR A 466 -25.51 30.14 44.64
N PRO A 467 -26.35 30.29 43.59
CA PRO A 467 -26.18 30.71 42.17
C PRO A 467 -27.22 31.80 41.73
N VAL A 468 -27.61 31.81 40.43
CA VAL A 468 -28.83 32.38 39.77
C VAL A 468 -28.85 33.91 39.41
N PRO A 469 -29.74 34.42 38.50
CA PRO A 469 -29.24 35.01 37.23
C PRO A 469 -29.87 36.37 36.80
N GLY A 470 -29.52 36.89 35.62
CA GLY A 470 -30.37 37.89 34.94
C GLY A 470 -29.86 38.48 33.62
N GLY A 471 -30.77 38.68 32.66
CA GLY A 471 -30.90 39.95 31.93
C GLY A 471 -30.06 40.26 30.68
N LYS A 472 -30.46 39.68 29.53
CA LYS A 472 -30.84 40.38 28.28
C LYS A 472 -30.13 41.67 27.76
N ASP A 473 -29.90 41.64 26.44
CA ASP A 473 -29.93 42.76 25.46
C ASP A 473 -28.83 43.86 25.64
N ASP A 474 -28.38 44.63 24.63
CA ASP A 474 -28.86 44.85 23.26
C ASP A 474 -27.72 45.27 22.25
N LYS A 475 -28.04 45.19 20.94
CA LYS A 475 -27.48 45.88 19.73
C LYS A 475 -26.03 46.45 19.65
N GLN A 476 -25.32 46.03 18.58
CA GLN A 476 -24.75 46.85 17.46
C GLN A 476 -24.20 48.27 17.79
N LYS A 477 -22.98 48.70 17.38
CA LYS A 477 -22.46 48.80 15.99
C LYS A 477 -21.09 49.55 15.96
N ASN A 478 -20.39 49.45 14.81
CA ASN A 478 -19.36 50.39 14.29
C ASN A 478 -18.11 50.69 15.14
N LYS A 479 -16.98 50.06 14.78
CA LYS A 479 -16.11 50.66 13.75
C LYS A 479 -15.36 49.58 12.95
#